data_AF-A0A085VQK2-F1
#
_entry.id   AF-A0A085VQK2-F1
#
_cell.length_a   1.000
_cell.length_b   1.000
_cell.length_c   1.000
_cell.angle_alpha   90.00
_cell.angle_beta   90.00
_cell.angle_gamma   90.00
#
_symmetry.space_group_name_H-M   'P 1'
#
loop_
_entity.id
_entity.type
_entity.pdbx_description
1 polymer ?
#
loop_
_entity_poly.entity_id
_entity_poly.type
_entity_poly.pdbx_seq_one_letter_code
_entity_poly.pdbx_strand_id
1 'polypeptide(L)'
;MRDARSSPEEAYNLAHTYAFNSLTMPLVTSLTVVPQRYATGELITEESKAYFQNTMLAMQRERTELYKAEMDKGTPPVEIVEKILNFNDSLPPRFLDMCAW
;
A
#
# COMPACT_ATOMS: atom_id res chain seq x y z
N MET A 1 4.38 -11.77 9.83
CA MET A 1 3.42 -11.78 10.97
C MET A 1 3.96 -12.44 12.24
N ARG A 2 4.84 -13.44 12.16
CA ARG A 2 5.39 -14.10 13.37
C ARG A 2 6.32 -13.19 14.19
N ASP A 3 7.03 -12.27 13.53
CA ASP A 3 8.04 -11.41 14.18
C ASP A 3 7.45 -10.14 14.84
N ALA A 4 6.39 -9.56 14.27
CA ALA A 4 5.72 -8.37 14.83
C ALA A 4 5.05 -8.60 16.21
N ARG A 5 4.89 -9.86 16.63
CA ARG A 5 4.39 -10.19 17.98
C ARG A 5 5.49 -10.23 19.04
N SER A 6 6.76 -10.22 18.63
CA SER A 6 7.92 -10.42 19.51
C SER A 6 8.56 -9.11 19.99
N SER A 7 8.28 -7.98 19.34
CA SER A 7 8.79 -6.66 19.71
C SER A 7 7.77 -5.55 19.39
N PRO A 8 7.29 -4.80 20.39
CA PRO A 8 6.43 -3.63 20.18
C PRO A 8 7.06 -2.55 19.28
N GLU A 9 8.38 -2.41 19.32
CA GLU A 9 9.12 -1.46 18.48
C GLU A 9 9.10 -1.87 17.00
N GLU A 10 9.30 -3.17 16.72
CA GLU A 10 9.21 -3.69 15.35
C GLU A 10 7.79 -3.55 14.80
N ALA A 11 6.77 -3.82 15.62
CA ALA A 11 5.38 -3.62 15.24
C ALA A 11 5.05 -2.15 14.94
N TYR A 12 5.59 -1.21 15.73
CA TYR A 12 5.44 0.22 15.48
C TYR A 12 6.10 0.64 14.16
N ASN A 13 7.35 0.25 13.94
CA ASN A 13 8.08 0.53 12.71
C ASN A 13 7.37 -0.06 11.49
N LEU A 14 6.81 -1.25 11.63
CA LEU A 14 6.03 -1.90 10.57
C LEU A 14 4.72 -1.16 10.30
N ALA A 15 3.97 -0.79 11.33
CA ALA A 15 2.73 -0.03 11.20
C ALA A 15 2.98 1.31 10.48
N HIS A 16 4.00 2.05 10.91
CA HIS A 16 4.42 3.29 10.28
C HIS A 16 4.84 3.06 8.81
N THR A 17 5.65 2.04 8.54
CA THR A 17 6.12 1.74 7.18
C THR A 17 4.95 1.42 6.25
N TYR A 18 4.02 0.56 6.66
CA TYR A 18 2.85 0.28 5.85
C TYR A 18 1.94 1.49 5.68
N ALA A 19 1.76 2.30 6.73
CA ALA A 19 0.93 3.50 6.64
C ALA A 19 1.42 4.49 5.58
N PHE A 20 2.73 4.72 5.52
CA PHE A 20 3.32 5.80 4.72
C PHE A 20 3.98 5.36 3.41
N ASN A 21 4.41 4.11 3.29
CA ASN A 21 5.25 3.66 2.16
C ASN A 21 4.65 2.52 1.33
N SER A 22 3.54 1.92 1.77
CA SER A 22 2.90 0.79 1.07
C SER A 22 2.17 1.25 -0.20
N LEU A 23 2.26 0.46 -1.29
CA LEU A 23 1.49 0.67 -2.52
C LEU A 23 1.67 2.07 -3.15
N THR A 24 2.88 2.62 -3.05
CA THR A 24 3.20 3.98 -3.52
C THR A 24 3.66 4.04 -4.98
N MET A 25 3.97 2.88 -5.58
CA MET A 25 4.49 2.78 -6.94
C MET A 25 3.99 1.49 -7.61
N PRO A 26 3.68 1.51 -8.91
CA PRO A 26 3.30 0.30 -9.62
C PRO A 26 4.54 -0.53 -9.98
N LEU A 27 4.37 -1.83 -10.13
CA LEU A 27 5.40 -2.72 -10.66
C LEU A 27 5.35 -2.70 -12.19
N VAL A 28 6.46 -2.28 -12.82
CA VAL A 28 6.62 -2.18 -14.27
C VAL A 28 7.51 -3.33 -14.76
N THR A 29 7.09 -4.04 -15.81
CA THR A 29 7.79 -5.23 -16.34
C THR A 29 9.19 -4.90 -16.86
N SER A 30 9.32 -3.78 -17.58
CA SER A 30 10.61 -3.27 -18.06
C SER A 30 10.52 -1.77 -18.29
N LEU A 31 11.53 -1.04 -17.81
CA LEU A 31 11.64 0.40 -18.03
C LEU A 31 12.25 0.73 -19.39
N THR A 32 12.89 -0.22 -20.06
CA THR A 32 13.65 -0.02 -21.31
C THR A 32 12.91 -0.50 -22.56
N VAL A 33 11.87 -1.32 -22.41
CA VAL A 33 11.09 -1.87 -23.53
C VAL A 33 9.87 -0.99 -23.82
N VAL A 34 9.61 -0.74 -25.10
CA VAL A 34 8.46 0.05 -25.58
C VAL A 34 7.54 -0.84 -26.43
N PRO A 35 6.21 -0.80 -26.23
CA PRO A 35 5.54 -0.04 -25.17
C PRO A 35 5.72 -0.66 -23.78
N GLN A 36 5.77 0.20 -22.75
CA GLN A 36 5.88 -0.25 -21.36
C GLN A 36 4.57 -0.89 -20.89
N ARG A 37 4.69 -1.84 -19.95
CA ARG A 37 3.58 -2.57 -19.35
C ARG A 37 3.77 -2.71 -17.85
N TYR A 38 2.68 -2.66 -17.10
CA TYR A 38 2.67 -3.10 -15.71
C TYR A 38 2.99 -4.60 -15.63
N ALA A 39 3.31 -5.11 -14.44
CA ALA A 39 3.55 -6.55 -14.22
C ALA A 39 2.35 -7.42 -14.60
N THR A 40 1.14 -6.84 -14.57
CA THR A 40 -0.12 -7.45 -15.01
C THR A 40 -0.18 -7.69 -16.53
N GLY A 41 0.73 -7.08 -17.30
CA GLY A 41 0.69 -7.03 -18.76
C GLY A 41 -0.16 -5.89 -19.32
N GLU A 42 -0.90 -5.16 -18.47
CA GLU A 42 -1.65 -3.96 -18.87
C GLU A 42 -0.68 -2.92 -19.46
N LEU A 43 -1.08 -2.32 -20.59
CA LEU A 43 -0.32 -1.27 -21.25
C LEU A 43 -0.26 -0.03 -20.36
N ILE A 44 0.92 0.58 -20.21
CA ILE A 44 1.02 1.87 -19.55
C ILE A 44 0.58 2.96 -20.53
N THR A 45 -0.59 3.55 -20.28
CA THR A 45 -1.11 4.72 -20.99
C THR A 45 -1.24 5.90 -20.04
N GLU A 46 -1.58 7.09 -20.56
CA GLU A 46 -1.84 8.25 -19.70
C GLU A 46 -3.08 8.02 -18.81
N GLU A 47 -4.10 7.33 -19.33
CA GLU A 47 -5.29 6.96 -18.56
C GLU A 47 -4.96 5.97 -17.44
N SER A 48 -4.12 4.96 -17.69
CA SER A 48 -3.73 3.99 -16.66
C SER A 48 -2.86 4.63 -15.57
N LYS A 49 -1.95 5.54 -15.96
CA LYS A 49 -1.15 6.34 -15.02
C LYS A 49 -2.03 7.22 -14.15
N ALA A 50 -2.98 7.95 -14.76
CA ALA A 50 -3.89 8.81 -14.02
C ALA A 50 -4.76 8.00 -13.04
N TYR A 51 -5.27 6.83 -13.47
CA TYR A 51 -5.98 5.91 -12.59
C TYR A 51 -5.12 5.50 -11.38
N PHE A 52 -3.88 5.05 -11.62
CA PHE A 52 -2.98 4.64 -10.55
C PHE A 52 -2.69 5.80 -9.59
N GLN A 53 -2.32 6.98 -10.10
CA GLN A 53 -1.96 8.13 -9.28
C GLN A 53 -3.12 8.62 -8.42
N ASN A 54 -4.32 8.74 -8.99
CA ASN A 54 -5.49 9.20 -8.25
C ASN A 54 -5.88 8.21 -7.15
N THR A 55 -5.82 6.90 -7.46
CA THR A 55 -6.08 5.83 -6.49
C THR A 55 -5.01 5.84 -5.39
N MET A 56 -3.73 5.89 -5.74
CA MET A 56 -2.64 5.93 -4.76
C MET A 56 -2.78 7.11 -3.80
N LEU A 57 -3.06 8.32 -4.30
CA LEU A 57 -3.18 9.52 -3.46
C LEU A 57 -4.36 9.45 -2.48
N ALA A 58 -5.53 9.00 -2.94
CA ALA A 58 -6.70 8.85 -2.08
C ALA A 58 -6.45 7.80 -0.99
N MET A 59 -5.88 6.66 -1.35
CA MET A 59 -5.70 5.54 -0.43
C MET A 59 -4.54 5.77 0.55
N GLN A 60 -3.49 6.50 0.12
CA GLN A 60 -2.44 6.97 1.00
C GLN A 60 -3.00 7.89 2.09
N ARG A 61 -3.92 8.78 1.73
CA ARG A 61 -4.59 9.66 2.69
C ARG A 61 -5.40 8.85 3.70
N GLU A 62 -6.29 7.98 3.22
CA GLU A 62 -7.16 7.16 4.09
C GLU A 62 -6.35 6.26 5.03
N ARG A 63 -5.31 5.59 4.52
CA ARG A 63 -4.43 4.75 5.34
C ARG A 63 -3.65 5.54 6.39
N THR A 64 -3.21 6.76 6.05
CA THR A 64 -2.55 7.65 7.00
C THR A 64 -3.51 8.11 8.10
N GLU A 65 -4.75 8.43 7.74
CA GLU A 65 -5.81 8.80 8.68
C GLU A 65 -6.16 7.63 9.61
N LEU A 66 -6.28 6.40 9.08
CA LEU A 66 -6.45 5.18 9.86
C LEU A 66 -5.32 4.98 10.89
N TYR A 67 -4.05 5.08 10.45
CA TYR A 67 -2.91 4.95 11.34
C TYR A 67 -2.94 5.97 12.49
N LYS A 68 -3.14 7.25 12.17
CA LYS A 68 -3.20 8.32 13.18
C LYS A 68 -4.35 8.09 14.16
N ALA A 69 -5.54 7.77 13.66
CA ALA A 69 -6.71 7.53 14.49
C ALA A 69 -6.54 6.35 15.45
N GLU A 70 -5.85 5.28 15.04
CA GLU A 70 -5.57 4.13 15.92
C GLU A 70 -4.44 4.41 16.91
N MET A 71 -3.42 5.17 16.51
CA MET A 71 -2.39 5.68 17.42
C MET A 71 -3.01 6.53 18.54
N ASP A 72 -3.93 7.44 18.20
CA ASP A 72 -4.60 8.31 19.17
C ASP A 72 -5.49 7.53 20.16
N LYS A 73 -6.02 6.37 19.75
CA LYS A 73 -6.77 5.45 20.63
C LYS A 73 -5.88 4.66 21.58
N GLY A 74 -4.56 4.65 21.38
CA GLY A 74 -3.65 3.75 22.06
C GLY A 74 -3.77 2.30 21.60
N THR A 75 -4.24 2.06 20.37
CA THR A 75 -4.33 0.72 19.79
C THR A 75 -2.94 0.08 19.76
N PRO A 76 -2.78 -1.20 20.19
CA PRO A 76 -1.49 -1.87 20.12
C PRO A 76 -0.92 -1.88 18.70
N PRO A 77 0.39 -1.60 18.48
CA PRO A 77 0.94 -1.46 17.13
C PRO A 77 0.70 -2.67 16.21
N VAL A 78 0.70 -3.89 16.76
CA VAL A 78 0.41 -5.11 15.99
C VAL A 78 -1.01 -5.11 15.42
N GLU A 79 -2.00 -4.59 16.16
CA GLU A 79 -3.37 -4.46 15.68
C GLU A 79 -3.49 -3.34 14.63
N ILE A 80 -2.68 -2.29 14.74
CA ILE A 80 -2.60 -1.24 13.70
C ILE A 80 -2.05 -1.84 12.39
N VAL A 81 -1.01 -2.69 12.46
CA VAL A 81 -0.51 -3.42 11.29
C VAL A 81 -1.62 -4.26 10.66
N GLU A 82 -2.34 -5.06 11.45
CA GLU A 82 -3.43 -5.91 10.95
C GLU A 82 -4.54 -5.08 10.28
N LYS A 83 -4.94 -3.94 10.87
CA LYS A 83 -5.92 -3.02 10.27
C LYS A 83 -5.44 -2.42 8.95
N ILE A 84 -4.17 -2.02 8.86
CA ILE A 84 -3.61 -1.47 7.62
C ILE A 84 -3.53 -2.53 6.52
N LEU A 85 -3.12 -3.76 6.85
CA LEU A 85 -3.09 -4.86 5.88
C LEU A 85 -4.50 -5.17 5.37
N ASN A 86 -5.49 -5.25 6.27
CA ASN A 86 -6.90 -5.44 5.87
C ASN A 86 -7.42 -4.29 4.99
N PHE A 87 -7.02 -3.04 5.28
CA PHE A 87 -7.34 -1.90 4.42
C PHE A 87 -6.72 -2.08 3.03
N ASN A 88 -5.44 -2.42 2.94
CA ASN A 88 -4.76 -2.67 1.67
C ASN A 88 -5.45 -3.80 0.88
N ASP A 89 -5.77 -4.92 1.52
CA ASP A 89 -6.46 -6.07 0.88
C ASP A 89 -7.86 -5.73 0.36
N SER A 90 -8.47 -4.65 0.86
CA SER A 90 -9.79 -4.18 0.42
C SER A 90 -9.75 -3.19 -0.76
N LEU A 91 -8.55 -2.78 -1.20
CA LEU A 91 -8.40 -1.83 -2.29
C LEU A 91 -8.85 -2.40 -3.65
N PRO A 92 -9.10 -1.54 -4.66
CA PRO A 92 -9.55 -2.01 -5.97
C PRO A 92 -8.61 -3.06 -6.58
N PRO A 93 -9.12 -4.21 -7.06
CA PRO A 93 -8.27 -5.29 -7.57
C PRO A 93 -7.28 -4.85 -8.65
N ARG A 94 -7.73 -4.02 -9.61
CA ARG A 94 -6.85 -3.48 -10.65
C ARG A 94 -5.65 -2.70 -10.09
N PHE A 95 -5.85 -1.94 -9.01
CA PHE A 95 -4.78 -1.18 -8.37
C PHE A 95 -3.81 -2.11 -7.61
N LEU A 96 -4.33 -3.14 -6.95
CA LEU A 96 -3.52 -4.15 -6.28
C LEU A 96 -2.67 -4.95 -7.28
N ASP A 97 -3.28 -5.36 -8.39
CA ASP A 97 -2.59 -6.04 -9.48
C ASP A 97 -1.44 -5.18 -10.04
N MET A 98 -1.66 -3.87 -10.22
CA MET A 98 -0.61 -2.93 -10.63
C MET A 98 0.56 -2.82 -9.65
N CYS A 99 0.33 -3.07 -8.36
CA CYS A 99 1.36 -3.04 -7.32
C CYS A 99 2.02 -4.41 -7.08
N ALA A 100 1.49 -5.49 -7.67
CA ALA A 100 1.82 -6.87 -7.30
C ALA A 100 1.66 -7.14 -5.79
N TRP A 101 0.55 -6.63 -5.23
CA TRP A 101 0.13 -6.87 -3.85
C TRP A 101 -0.56 -8.23 -3.71
#